data_AF-A0A644WMI9-F1
#
_entry.id   AF-A0A644WMI9-F1
#
_cell.length_a   1.000
_cell.length_b   1.000
_cell.length_c   1.000
_cell.angle_alpha   90.00
_cell.angle_beta   90.00
_cell.angle_gamma   90.00
#
_symmetry.space_group_name_H-M   'P 1'
#
loop_
_entity.id
_entity.type
_entity.pdbx_description
1 polymer ?
#
loop_
_entity_poly.entity_id
_entity_poly.type
_entity_poly.pdbx_seq_one_letter_code
_entity_poly.pdbx_strand_id
1 'polypeptide(L)'
;MKTTYGFATAPNCLLQIIPEQAAVVQEIYRQYLSGKSLGGIADFLFEKGILSPSGKERWSRSVLDAILSNSKYLGGIIAFDDYFAVQAEKGNRSNIDEDCNKRKATQYYSKDVLSGLFICEECGAVYWRITRPSGEIVWRCSNKVKHGKSICRHAPSIPENDLKRAICKMLNISEFDPQTVKENLECIRIASDGSVTPEFVQREYMEMAL
;
A
#
# COMPACT_ATOMS: atom_id res chain seq x y z
N MET A 1 -24.00 20.58 15.57
CA MET A 1 -23.30 19.31 15.33
C MET A 1 -23.23 19.06 13.83
N LYS A 2 -22.03 18.86 13.26
CA LYS A 2 -21.88 18.60 11.83
C LYS A 2 -22.12 17.10 11.60
N THR A 3 -23.19 16.76 10.90
CA THR A 3 -23.55 15.37 10.62
C THR A 3 -22.47 14.69 9.78
N THR A 4 -22.15 13.44 10.10
CA THR A 4 -21.20 12.63 9.34
C THR A 4 -21.74 12.40 7.94
N TYR A 5 -20.92 12.62 6.91
CA TYR A 5 -21.32 12.35 5.52
C TYR A 5 -21.76 10.89 5.35
N GLY A 6 -22.77 10.62 4.54
CA GLY A 6 -23.38 9.28 4.48
C GLY A 6 -24.52 9.06 5.47
N PHE A 7 -24.71 9.96 6.44
CA PHE A 7 -25.78 9.84 7.44
C PHE A 7 -26.64 11.11 7.51
N ALA A 8 -27.94 10.92 7.74
CA ALA A 8 -28.88 11.96 8.14
C ALA A 8 -29.27 11.76 9.60
N THR A 9 -29.34 12.86 10.38
CA THR A 9 -29.90 12.82 11.73
C THR A 9 -31.41 12.97 11.62
N ALA A 10 -32.16 11.90 11.89
CA ALA A 10 -33.61 11.95 11.93
C ALA A 10 -34.11 12.64 13.23
N PRO A 11 -35.38 13.12 13.27
CA PRO A 11 -35.95 13.81 14.44
C PRO A 11 -35.95 12.98 15.75
N ASN A 12 -35.83 11.66 15.63
CA ASN A 12 -35.74 10.71 16.73
C ASN A 12 -34.29 10.37 17.15
N CYS A 13 -33.30 11.16 16.71
CA CYS A 13 -31.87 10.93 16.91
C CYS A 13 -31.31 9.63 16.29
N LEU A 14 -32.09 8.91 15.46
CA LEU A 14 -31.58 7.77 14.70
C LEU A 14 -30.78 8.27 13.49
N LEU A 15 -29.64 7.61 13.24
CA LEU A 15 -28.83 7.85 12.04
C LEU A 15 -29.42 7.04 10.89
N GLN A 16 -29.92 7.73 9.88
CA GLN A 16 -30.36 7.09 8.63
C GLN A 16 -29.22 7.15 7.61
N ILE A 17 -28.94 6.03 6.95
CA ILE A 17 -27.96 5.98 5.87
C ILE A 17 -28.56 6.67 4.64
N ILE A 18 -27.83 7.61 4.04
CA ILE A 18 -28.17 8.22 2.76
C ILE A 18 -27.50 7.37 1.66
N PRO A 19 -28.25 6.58 0.87
CA PRO A 19 -27.66 5.59 -0.04
C PRO A 19 -26.65 6.19 -1.03
N GLU A 20 -26.97 7.36 -1.60
CA GLU A 20 -26.09 8.05 -2.55
C GLU A 20 -24.74 8.44 -1.93
N GLN A 21 -24.77 9.00 -0.72
CA GLN A 21 -23.54 9.38 -0.02
C GLN A 21 -22.79 8.15 0.51
N ALA A 22 -23.49 7.09 0.90
CA ALA A 22 -22.90 5.82 1.30
C ALA A 22 -22.12 5.16 0.16
N ALA A 23 -22.67 5.18 -1.07
CA ALA A 23 -21.98 4.68 -2.26
C ALA A 23 -20.68 5.46 -2.54
N VAL A 24 -20.68 6.78 -2.34
CA VAL A 24 -19.47 7.60 -2.46
C VAL A 24 -18.43 7.21 -1.41
N VAL A 25 -18.84 6.95 -0.17
CA VAL A 25 -17.93 6.50 0.90
C VAL A 25 -17.34 5.13 0.55
N GLN A 26 -18.14 4.17 0.08
CA GLN A 26 -17.66 2.85 -0.37
C GLN A 26 -16.63 2.99 -1.49
N GLU A 27 -16.91 3.84 -2.47
CA GLU A 27 -16.00 4.10 -3.59
C GLU A 27 -14.69 4.74 -3.13
N ILE A 28 -14.72 5.66 -2.16
CA ILE A 28 -13.51 6.24 -1.55
C ILE A 28 -12.64 5.15 -0.91
N TYR A 29 -13.24 4.23 -0.15
CA TYR A 29 -12.52 3.10 0.47
C TYR A 29 -11.91 2.20 -0.61
N ARG A 30 -12.69 1.82 -1.61
CA ARG A 30 -12.23 0.96 -2.73
C ARG A 30 -11.06 1.58 -3.49
N GLN A 31 -11.13 2.86 -3.83
CA GLN A 31 -10.08 3.57 -4.54
C GLN A 31 -8.80 3.72 -3.70
N TYR A 32 -8.95 3.89 -2.38
CA TYR A 32 -7.81 3.95 -1.48
C TYR A 32 -7.07 2.61 -1.39
N LEU A 33 -7.83 1.52 -1.22
CA LEU A 33 -7.32 0.15 -1.19
C LEU A 33 -6.72 -0.28 -2.54
N SER A 34 -7.22 0.25 -3.66
CA SER A 34 -6.61 0.04 -4.98
C SER A 34 -5.31 0.85 -5.20
N GLY A 35 -4.75 1.46 -4.16
CA GLY A 35 -3.47 2.16 -4.22
C GLY A 35 -3.53 3.65 -4.56
N LYS A 36 -4.71 4.26 -4.76
CA LYS A 36 -4.76 5.71 -5.05
C LYS A 36 -4.39 6.53 -3.81
N SER A 37 -3.64 7.61 -4.03
CA SER A 37 -3.36 8.61 -3.00
C SER A 37 -4.62 9.44 -2.69
N LEU A 38 -4.66 10.10 -1.54
CA LEU A 38 -5.76 11.03 -1.20
C LEU A 38 -5.93 12.15 -2.24
N GLY A 39 -4.83 12.58 -2.89
CA GLY A 39 -4.90 13.51 -4.02
C GLY A 39 -5.58 12.89 -5.23
N GLY A 40 -5.19 11.67 -5.61
CA GLY A 40 -5.80 10.96 -6.73
C GLY A 40 -7.28 10.63 -6.52
N ILE A 41 -7.70 10.38 -5.27
CA ILE A 41 -9.12 10.22 -4.93
C ILE A 41 -9.86 11.55 -5.07
N ALA A 42 -9.27 12.66 -4.62
CA ALA A 42 -9.89 13.99 -4.80
C ALA A 42 -10.09 14.35 -6.27
N ASP A 43 -9.13 13.99 -7.13
CA ASP A 43 -9.22 14.21 -8.57
C ASP A 43 -10.30 13.32 -9.20
N PHE A 44 -10.36 12.05 -8.81
CA PHE A 44 -11.42 11.13 -9.23
C PHE A 44 -12.83 11.63 -8.88
N LEU A 45 -13.03 12.12 -7.64
CA LEU A 45 -14.33 12.65 -7.21
C LEU A 45 -14.70 13.94 -7.97
N PHE A 46 -13.70 14.78 -8.25
CA PHE A 46 -13.88 15.99 -9.05
C PHE A 46 -14.29 15.68 -10.48
N GLU A 47 -13.63 14.71 -11.14
CA GLU A 47 -14.01 14.24 -12.48
C GLU A 47 -15.42 13.66 -12.54
N LYS A 48 -15.88 13.02 -11.45
CA LYS A 48 -17.25 12.52 -11.30
C LYS A 48 -18.28 13.60 -10.95
N GLY A 49 -17.85 14.85 -10.71
CA GLY A 49 -18.73 15.96 -10.35
C GLY A 49 -19.34 15.84 -8.95
N ILE A 50 -18.72 15.08 -8.04
CA ILE A 50 -19.25 14.83 -6.69
C ILE A 50 -18.81 15.96 -5.75
N LEU A 51 -19.77 16.77 -5.31
CA LEU A 51 -19.51 17.86 -4.37
C LEU A 51 -19.17 17.33 -2.96
N SER A 52 -18.23 18.02 -2.30
CA SER A 52 -17.86 17.75 -0.92
C SER A 52 -19.01 18.06 0.06
N PRO A 53 -18.95 17.57 1.31
CA PRO A 53 -20.00 17.80 2.31
C PRO A 53 -20.21 19.29 2.66
N SER A 54 -19.26 20.16 2.26
CA SER A 54 -19.34 21.61 2.45
C SER A 54 -19.59 22.36 1.13
N GLY A 55 -20.00 21.65 0.07
CA GLY A 55 -20.39 22.23 -1.23
C GLY A 55 -19.23 22.57 -2.18
N LYS A 56 -17.98 22.25 -1.83
CA LYS A 56 -16.83 22.48 -2.71
C LYS A 56 -16.70 21.38 -3.75
N GLU A 57 -16.32 21.74 -4.98
CA GLU A 57 -16.11 20.79 -6.09
C GLU A 57 -14.95 19.84 -5.83
N ARG A 58 -13.83 20.35 -5.27
CA ARG A 58 -12.68 19.53 -4.95
C ARG A 58 -12.62 19.22 -3.45
N TRP A 59 -12.56 17.94 -3.14
CA TRP A 59 -12.41 17.44 -1.78
C TRP A 59 -10.98 17.70 -1.28
N SER A 60 -10.82 18.16 -0.04
CA SER A 60 -9.49 18.30 0.57
C SER A 60 -8.99 16.94 1.06
N ARG A 61 -7.66 16.75 1.04
CA ARG A 61 -7.03 15.54 1.57
C ARG A 61 -7.43 15.26 3.02
N SER A 62 -7.56 16.31 3.83
CA SER A 62 -8.00 16.19 5.23
C SER A 62 -9.42 15.66 5.39
N VAL A 63 -10.34 15.99 4.49
CA VAL A 63 -11.71 15.48 4.53
C VAL A 63 -11.75 14.00 4.13
N LEU A 64 -11.00 13.63 3.10
CA LEU A 64 -10.87 12.23 2.67
C LEU A 64 -10.20 11.39 3.76
N ASP A 65 -9.15 11.91 4.38
CA ASP A 65 -8.48 11.28 5.51
C ASP A 65 -9.44 11.05 6.68
N ALA A 66 -10.25 12.06 7.03
CA ALA A 66 -11.25 11.95 8.09
C ALA A 66 -12.34 10.92 7.76
N ILE A 67 -12.72 10.74 6.50
CA ILE A 67 -13.66 9.69 6.09
C ILE A 67 -13.07 8.30 6.29
N LEU A 68 -11.83 8.11 5.85
CA LEU A 68 -11.12 6.83 5.96
C LEU A 68 -10.80 6.46 7.41
N SER A 69 -10.70 7.44 8.33
CA SER A 69 -10.46 7.18 9.76
C SER A 69 -11.73 6.99 10.58
N ASN A 70 -12.90 7.35 10.06
CA ASN A 70 -14.12 7.41 10.87
C ASN A 70 -14.75 6.03 11.06
N SER A 71 -14.68 5.52 12.30
CA SER A 71 -15.25 4.22 12.68
C SER A 71 -16.78 4.16 12.59
N LYS A 72 -17.49 5.29 12.45
CA LYS A 72 -18.96 5.28 12.28
C LYS A 72 -19.43 4.58 11.01
N TYR A 73 -18.56 4.41 10.02
CA TYR A 73 -18.88 3.70 8.79
C TYR A 73 -18.87 2.18 8.96
N LEU A 74 -18.18 1.67 10.00
CA LEU A 74 -18.03 0.26 10.30
C LEU A 74 -19.38 -0.39 10.60
N GLY A 75 -19.71 -1.47 9.89
CA GLY A 75 -20.91 -2.27 10.13
C GLY A 75 -22.22 -1.64 9.62
N GLY A 76 -22.14 -0.50 8.94
CA GLY A 76 -23.29 0.15 8.29
C GLY A 76 -23.05 0.40 6.81
N ILE A 77 -22.00 1.17 6.49
CA ILE A 77 -21.64 1.53 5.11
C ILE A 77 -20.47 0.70 4.61
N ILE A 78 -19.52 0.37 5.50
CA ILE A 78 -18.27 -0.33 5.19
C ILE A 78 -18.17 -1.62 6.01
N ALA A 79 -17.69 -2.69 5.38
CA ALA A 79 -17.43 -3.98 6.00
C ALA A 79 -16.26 -3.90 7.01
N PHE A 80 -16.19 -4.87 7.93
CA PHE A 80 -15.12 -4.90 8.92
C PHE A 80 -13.74 -5.01 8.26
N ASP A 81 -13.58 -5.95 7.34
CA ASP A 81 -12.31 -6.23 6.69
C ASP A 81 -11.78 -5.02 5.90
N ASP A 82 -12.65 -4.35 5.13
CA ASP A 82 -12.29 -3.14 4.38
C ASP A 82 -11.82 -2.00 5.29
N TYR A 83 -12.49 -1.81 6.43
CA TYR A 83 -12.12 -0.75 7.36
C TYR A 83 -10.72 -0.97 7.94
N PHE A 84 -10.43 -2.19 8.40
CA PHE A 84 -9.12 -2.53 8.96
C PHE A 84 -8.02 -2.60 7.90
N ALA A 85 -8.32 -3.05 6.68
CA ALA A 85 -7.41 -2.97 5.56
C ALA A 85 -6.99 -1.52 5.26
N VAL A 86 -7.94 -0.58 5.29
CA VAL A 86 -7.64 0.86 5.15
C VAL A 86 -6.76 1.36 6.29
N GLN A 87 -7.05 0.99 7.55
CA GLN A 87 -6.21 1.43 8.69
C GLN A 87 -4.78 0.91 8.56
N ALA A 88 -4.61 -0.37 8.19
CA ALA A 88 -3.30 -0.95 7.94
C ALA A 88 -2.55 -0.21 6.81
N GLU A 89 -3.24 0.06 5.70
CA GLU A 89 -2.65 0.79 4.57
C GLU A 89 -2.29 2.24 4.93
N LYS A 90 -3.07 2.91 5.78
CA LYS A 90 -2.71 4.22 6.33
C LYS A 90 -1.44 4.15 7.18
N GLY A 91 -1.30 3.12 8.02
CA GLY A 91 -0.09 2.85 8.80
C GLY A 91 1.12 2.61 7.90
N ASN A 92 0.95 1.87 6.81
CA ASN A 92 1.97 1.61 5.81
C ASN A 92 2.45 2.90 5.13
N ARG A 93 1.51 3.76 4.71
CA ARG A 93 1.77 5.05 4.05
C ARG A 93 2.22 6.15 5.00
N SER A 94 2.12 5.95 6.32
CA SER A 94 2.55 6.96 7.29
C SER A 94 4.07 7.12 7.27
N ASN A 95 4.55 8.36 7.38
CA ASN A 95 5.96 8.68 7.51
C ASN A 95 6.45 8.57 8.96
N ILE A 96 5.69 7.97 9.87
CA ILE A 96 6.04 7.80 11.29
C ILE A 96 6.12 6.31 11.57
N ASP A 97 7.25 5.89 12.12
CA ASP A 97 7.45 4.52 12.58
C ASP A 97 6.67 4.37 13.90
N GLU A 98 5.63 3.54 13.92
CA GLU A 98 4.72 3.41 15.08
C GLU A 98 5.45 2.92 16.34
N ASP A 99 6.46 2.06 16.18
CA ASP A 99 7.19 1.46 17.29
C ASP A 99 8.10 2.47 18.00
N CYS A 100 8.75 3.37 17.24
CA CYS A 100 9.69 4.33 17.82
C CYS A 100 9.23 5.80 17.80
N ASN A 101 8.04 6.10 17.25
CA ASN A 101 7.48 7.44 17.05
C ASN A 101 8.48 8.42 16.43
N LYS A 102 9.36 7.92 15.56
CA LYS A 102 10.31 8.72 14.77
C LYS A 102 9.79 8.79 13.35
N ARG A 103 10.15 9.86 12.64
CA ARG A 103 9.90 9.91 11.19
C ARG A 103 10.62 8.72 10.56
N LYS A 104 9.90 7.87 9.83
CA LYS A 104 10.50 6.88 8.93
C LYS A 104 11.48 7.68 8.07
N ALA A 105 12.75 7.25 8.03
CA ALA A 105 13.71 7.82 7.10
C ALA A 105 13.05 7.85 5.72
N THR A 106 13.09 8.98 5.01
CA THR A 106 12.38 9.20 3.74
C THR A 106 12.60 8.00 2.82
N GLN A 107 11.65 7.07 2.83
CA GLN A 107 11.68 5.91 1.98
C GLN A 107 11.22 6.45 0.64
N TYR A 108 12.18 6.87 -0.17
CA TYR A 108 11.94 7.13 -1.57
C TYR A 108 11.50 5.80 -2.16
N TYR A 109 10.18 5.57 -2.21
CA TYR A 109 9.58 4.64 -3.17
C TYR A 109 9.93 5.23 -4.52
N SER A 110 11.11 4.87 -5.05
CA SER A 110 11.36 5.03 -6.46
C SER A 110 10.18 4.39 -7.19
N LYS A 111 9.70 4.99 -8.29
CA LYS A 111 8.72 4.37 -9.18
C LYS A 111 9.22 3.05 -9.82
N ASP A 112 10.35 2.52 -9.32
CA ASP A 112 10.99 1.29 -9.73
C ASP A 112 10.21 0.11 -9.16
N VAL A 113 9.79 -0.80 -10.03
CA VAL A 113 9.04 -2.02 -9.72
C VAL A 113 9.72 -2.88 -8.64
N LEU A 114 11.03 -2.74 -8.48
CA LEU A 114 11.81 -3.48 -7.49
C LEU A 114 11.57 -2.98 -6.06
N SER A 115 11.06 -1.76 -5.89
CA SER A 115 10.86 -1.13 -4.58
C SER A 115 9.73 -1.84 -3.83
N GLY A 116 10.08 -2.58 -2.77
CA GLY A 116 9.13 -3.36 -1.97
C GLY A 116 8.94 -4.80 -2.44
N LEU A 117 9.54 -5.20 -3.56
CA LEU A 117 9.44 -6.55 -4.10
C LEU A 117 10.21 -7.59 -3.25
N PHE A 118 11.32 -7.18 -2.63
CA PHE A 118 12.25 -8.08 -1.97
C PHE A 118 12.04 -8.13 -0.44
N ILE A 119 11.79 -9.31 0.09
CA ILE A 119 11.51 -9.56 1.51
C ILE A 119 12.63 -10.37 2.15
N CYS A 120 13.12 -9.94 3.31
CA CYS A 120 14.08 -10.72 4.06
C CYS A 120 13.42 -11.95 4.68
N GLU A 121 13.93 -13.15 4.37
CA GLU A 121 13.43 -14.38 4.99
C GLU A 121 13.76 -14.45 6.49
N GLU A 122 14.88 -13.87 6.92
CA GLU A 122 15.32 -13.91 8.33
C GLU A 122 14.44 -13.05 9.26
N CYS A 123 13.99 -11.87 8.81
CA CYS A 123 13.28 -10.92 9.68
C CYS A 123 11.96 -10.37 9.12
N GLY A 124 11.55 -10.78 7.92
CA GLY A 124 10.33 -10.32 7.25
C GLY A 124 10.37 -8.88 6.71
N ALA A 125 11.43 -8.12 6.99
CA ALA A 125 11.52 -6.73 6.56
C ALA A 125 11.88 -6.61 5.08
N VAL A 126 11.37 -5.57 4.41
CA VAL A 126 11.70 -5.27 3.01
C VAL A 126 13.19 -4.94 2.84
N TYR A 127 13.74 -5.25 1.66
CA TYR A 127 15.04 -4.74 1.26
C TYR A 127 14.91 -3.33 0.68
N TRP A 128 15.91 -2.50 0.97
CA TRP A 128 16.05 -1.14 0.45
C TRP A 128 17.16 -1.06 -0.58
N ARG A 129 16.90 -0.27 -1.63
CA ARG A 129 17.88 0.13 -2.63
C ARG A 129 18.82 1.19 -2.05
N ILE A 130 20.12 0.95 -2.11
CA ILE A 130 21.16 1.84 -1.58
C ILE A 130 22.23 2.04 -2.65
N THR A 131 22.47 3.29 -3.02
CA THR A 131 23.61 3.68 -3.86
C THR A 131 24.84 3.88 -2.98
N ARG A 132 25.91 3.11 -3.24
CA ARG A 132 27.20 3.25 -2.55
C ARG A 132 27.95 4.48 -3.07
N PRO A 133 28.96 4.98 -2.32
CA PRO A 133 29.84 6.05 -2.81
C PRO A 133 30.56 5.71 -4.13
N SER A 134 30.74 4.43 -4.43
CA SER A 134 31.27 3.93 -5.71
C SER A 134 30.32 4.09 -6.90
N GLY A 135 29.06 4.46 -6.67
CA GLY A 135 27.99 4.45 -7.68
C GLY A 135 27.29 3.09 -7.84
N GLU A 136 27.81 2.03 -7.21
CA GLU A 136 27.19 0.70 -7.22
C GLU A 136 25.86 0.72 -6.46
N ILE A 137 24.84 0.10 -7.04
CA ILE A 137 23.52 -0.04 -6.41
C ILE A 137 23.39 -1.44 -5.82
N VAL A 138 23.13 -1.48 -4.51
CA VAL A 138 22.91 -2.72 -3.76
C VAL A 138 21.59 -2.67 -3.00
N TRP A 139 21.02 -3.84 -2.79
CA TRP A 139 19.82 -4.06 -2.01
C TRP A 139 20.21 -4.67 -0.66
N ARG A 140 19.69 -4.08 0.43
CA ARG A 140 20.00 -4.51 1.81
C ARG A 140 18.73 -4.55 2.65
N CYS A 141 18.60 -5.55 3.52
CA CYS A 141 17.49 -5.61 4.48
C CYS A 141 17.37 -4.31 5.30
N SER A 142 16.18 -3.73 5.33
CA SER A 142 15.90 -2.46 6.01
C SER A 142 16.18 -2.50 7.51
N ASN A 143 15.77 -3.56 8.22
CA ASN A 143 16.05 -3.70 9.65
C ASN A 143 17.55 -3.81 9.94
N LYS A 144 18.30 -4.52 9.09
CA LYS A 144 19.76 -4.59 9.20
C LYS A 144 20.43 -3.23 8.95
N VAL A 145 19.86 -2.39 8.09
CA VAL A 145 20.33 -1.03 7.84
C VAL A 145 20.01 -0.09 9.01
N LYS A 146 18.78 -0.13 9.54
CA LYS A 146 18.34 0.74 10.64
C LYS A 146 18.97 0.38 11.99
N HIS A 147 19.04 -0.92 12.29
CA HIS A 147 19.34 -1.43 13.64
C HIS A 147 20.62 -2.26 13.70
N GLY A 148 21.30 -2.46 12.56
CA GLY A 148 22.48 -3.32 12.50
C GLY A 148 22.13 -4.79 12.72
N LYS A 149 23.05 -5.54 13.34
CA LYS A 149 22.92 -6.99 13.55
C LYS A 149 22.00 -7.40 14.71
N SER A 150 21.39 -6.44 15.41
CA SER A 150 20.53 -6.72 16.58
C SER A 150 19.23 -7.42 16.18
N ILE A 151 18.68 -7.07 15.01
CA ILE A 151 17.41 -7.66 14.50
C ILE A 151 17.69 -8.71 13.42
N CYS A 152 18.67 -8.46 12.56
CA CYS A 152 18.92 -9.30 11.39
C CYS A 152 20.42 -9.47 11.16
N ARG A 153 20.91 -10.70 11.35
CA ARG A 153 22.34 -10.99 11.47
C ARG A 153 22.92 -11.39 10.13
N HIS A 154 22.21 -12.22 9.37
CA HIS A 154 22.76 -12.92 8.21
C HIS A 154 22.28 -12.38 6.87
N ALA A 155 21.24 -11.54 6.81
CA ALA A 155 20.76 -10.97 5.54
C ALA A 155 21.89 -10.39 4.65
N PRO A 156 22.05 -10.90 3.42
CA PRO A 156 23.11 -10.47 2.52
C PRO A 156 22.84 -9.07 1.94
N SER A 157 23.88 -8.49 1.34
CA SER A 157 23.76 -7.28 0.50
C SER A 157 23.91 -7.71 -0.96
N ILE A 158 22.88 -7.53 -1.78
CA ILE A 158 22.82 -8.11 -3.12
C ILE A 158 22.86 -6.99 -4.18
N PRO A 159 23.76 -7.04 -5.17
CA PRO A 159 23.78 -6.07 -6.27
C PRO A 159 22.47 -6.07 -7.07
N GLU A 160 22.02 -4.89 -7.52
CA GLU A 160 20.78 -4.77 -8.32
C GLU A 160 20.82 -5.61 -9.60
N ASN A 161 21.98 -5.67 -10.25
CA ASN A 161 22.15 -6.45 -11.47
C ASN A 161 21.97 -7.95 -11.22
N ASP A 162 22.34 -8.45 -10.04
CA ASP A 162 22.22 -9.87 -9.71
C ASP A 162 20.76 -10.24 -9.48
N LEU A 163 20.00 -9.35 -8.82
CA LEU A 163 18.56 -9.49 -8.65
C LEU A 163 17.83 -9.42 -9.99
N LYS A 164 18.17 -8.48 -10.87
CA LYS A 164 17.59 -8.39 -12.22
C LYS A 164 17.83 -9.67 -13.01
N ARG A 165 19.06 -10.21 -13.00
CA ARG A 165 19.37 -11.49 -13.66
C ARG A 165 18.57 -12.66 -13.06
N ALA A 166 18.43 -12.70 -11.74
CA ALA A 166 17.63 -13.73 -11.08
C ALA A 166 16.15 -13.65 -11.48
N ILE A 167 15.58 -12.44 -11.51
CA ILE A 167 14.19 -12.20 -11.95
C ILE A 167 13.99 -12.64 -13.40
N CYS A 168 14.90 -12.26 -14.31
CA CYS A 168 14.82 -12.68 -15.71
C CYS A 168 14.80 -14.21 -15.83
N LYS A 169 15.66 -14.89 -15.06
CA LYS A 169 15.72 -16.36 -15.02
C LYS A 169 14.44 -16.98 -14.46
N MET A 170 13.86 -16.40 -13.40
CA MET A 170 12.61 -16.88 -12.78
C MET A 170 11.41 -16.76 -13.71
N LEU A 171 11.32 -15.65 -14.45
CA LEU A 171 10.23 -15.34 -15.37
C LEU A 171 10.48 -15.88 -16.79
N ASN A 172 11.63 -16.50 -17.03
CA ASN A 172 12.07 -16.98 -18.34
C ASN A 172 12.00 -15.91 -19.44
N ILE A 173 12.44 -14.68 -19.11
CA ILE A 173 12.52 -13.54 -20.02
C ILE A 173 13.99 -13.19 -20.32
N SER A 174 14.26 -12.74 -21.55
CA SER A 174 15.62 -12.41 -21.99
C SER A 174 16.16 -11.11 -21.40
N GLU A 175 15.28 -10.15 -21.13
CA GLU A 175 15.62 -8.84 -20.59
C GLU A 175 14.66 -8.46 -19.47
N PHE A 176 15.11 -7.58 -18.57
CA PHE A 176 14.32 -7.15 -17.42
C PHE A 176 13.19 -6.22 -17.89
N ASP A 177 11.95 -6.67 -17.76
CA ASP A 177 10.76 -5.88 -18.05
C ASP A 177 9.95 -5.57 -16.78
N PRO A 178 9.82 -4.29 -16.37
CA PRO A 178 9.09 -3.91 -15.18
C PRO A 178 7.62 -4.31 -15.18
N GLN A 179 6.96 -4.31 -16.34
CA GLN A 179 5.53 -4.63 -16.42
C GLN A 179 5.30 -6.12 -16.15
N THR A 180 6.09 -6.98 -16.80
CA THR A 180 6.06 -8.44 -16.58
C THR A 180 6.31 -8.79 -15.11
N VAL A 181 7.26 -8.12 -14.44
CA VAL A 181 7.51 -8.34 -13.01
C VAL A 181 6.25 -8.05 -12.19
N LYS A 182 5.61 -6.90 -12.42
CA LYS A 182 4.42 -6.47 -11.68
C LYS A 182 3.22 -7.40 -11.88
N GLU A 183 3.07 -7.99 -13.06
CA GLU A 183 1.95 -8.86 -13.40
C GLU A 183 2.09 -10.29 -12.88
N ASN A 184 3.32 -10.73 -12.61
CA ASN A 184 3.61 -12.13 -12.29
C ASN A 184 4.09 -12.33 -10.85
N LEU A 185 4.78 -11.35 -10.25
CA LEU A 185 5.41 -11.49 -8.94
C LEU A 185 4.70 -10.62 -7.90
N GLU A 186 4.32 -11.25 -6.79
CA GLU A 186 3.83 -10.57 -5.59
C GLU A 186 5.01 -10.12 -4.74
N CYS A 187 5.92 -11.04 -4.42
CA CYS A 187 7.17 -10.72 -3.75
C CYS A 187 8.29 -11.74 -4.07
N ILE A 188 9.52 -11.46 -3.65
CA ILE A 188 10.66 -12.37 -3.71
C ILE A 188 11.30 -12.42 -2.32
N ARG A 189 11.36 -13.61 -1.73
CA ARG A 189 12.05 -13.84 -0.45
C ARG A 189 13.54 -14.03 -0.67
N ILE A 190 14.35 -13.42 0.19
CA ILE A 190 15.80 -13.47 0.16
C ILE A 190 16.30 -14.16 1.42
N ALA A 191 16.91 -15.33 1.21
CA ALA A 191 17.47 -16.15 2.27
C ALA A 191 18.82 -15.63 2.76
N SER A 192 19.26 -16.16 3.90
CA SER A 192 20.54 -15.80 4.50
C SER A 192 21.77 -16.18 3.66
N ASP A 193 21.65 -17.20 2.80
CA ASP A 193 22.68 -17.64 1.86
C ASP A 193 22.66 -16.87 0.52
N GLY A 194 21.70 -15.95 0.34
CA GLY A 194 21.52 -15.17 -0.88
C GLY A 194 20.66 -15.85 -1.94
N SER A 195 20.11 -17.05 -1.67
CA SER A 195 19.06 -17.62 -2.51
C SER A 195 17.81 -16.76 -2.51
N VAL A 196 17.11 -16.79 -3.64
CA VAL A 196 15.95 -15.95 -3.92
C VAL A 196 14.77 -16.82 -4.36
N THR A 197 13.63 -16.64 -3.71
CA THR A 197 12.45 -17.50 -3.89
C THR A 197 11.25 -16.63 -4.25
N PRO A 198 10.64 -16.79 -5.44
CA PRO A 198 9.52 -15.96 -5.87
C PRO A 198 8.19 -16.42 -5.23
N GLU A 199 7.34 -15.45 -4.91
CA GLU A 199 5.91 -15.65 -4.68
C GLU A 199 5.16 -15.01 -5.84
N PHE A 200 4.35 -15.81 -6.53
CA PHE A 200 3.62 -15.38 -7.72
C PHE A 200 2.23 -14.88 -7.34
N VAL A 201 1.74 -13.89 -8.09
CA VAL A 201 0.39 -13.35 -7.91
C VAL A 201 -0.64 -14.48 -8.10
N GLN A 202 -1.45 -14.74 -7.07
CA GLN A 202 -2.51 -15.74 -7.15
C GLN A 202 -3.60 -15.28 -8.12
N ARG A 203 -3.86 -16.06 -9.17
CA ARG A 203 -5.01 -15.86 -10.05
C ARG A 203 -6.12 -16.78 -9.54
N GLU A 204 -7.08 -16.22 -8.81
CA GLU A 204 -8.30 -16.95 -8.48
C GLU A 204 -9.01 -17.36 -9.78
N TYR A 205 -9.04 -18.67 -10.04
CA TYR A 205 -9.96 -19.25 -11.01
C TYR A 205 -11.37 -19.15 -10.43
N MET A 206 -12.11 -18.10 -10.79
CA MET A 206 -13.56 -18.24 -10.91
C MET A 206 -13.81 -19.13 -12.13
N GLU A 207 -13.71 -20.45 -11.97
CA GLU A 207 -14.43 -21.34 -12.87
C GLU A 207 -15.91 -21.06 -12.67
N MET A 208 -16.47 -20.35 -13.64
CA MET A 208 -17.89 -20.13 -13.79
C MET A 208 -18.56 -21.51 -13.80
N ALA A 209 -19.33 -21.78 -12.76
CA ALA A 209 -20.41 -22.74 -12.83
C ALA A 209 -21.32 -22.34 -14.01
N LEU A 210 -21.19 -23.06 -15.10
CA LEU A 210 -22.14 -23.11 -16.22
C LEU A 210 -22.50 -24.57 -16.46
#